data_AF-A0A4Y6L0R6-F1
#
_entry.id   AF-A0A4Y6L0R6-F1
#
_cell.length_a   1.000
_cell.length_b   1.000
_cell.length_c   1.000
_cell.angle_alpha   90.00
_cell.angle_beta   90.00
_cell.angle_gamma   90.00
#
_symmetry.space_group_name_H-M   'P 1'
#
loop_
_entity.id
_entity.type
_entity.pdbx_description
1 polymer ?
#
loop_
_entity_poly.entity_id
_entity_poly.type
_entity_poly.pdbx_seq_one_letter_code
_entity_poly.pdbx_strand_id
1 'polypeptide(L)'
;MKPITAIQPSLAGTLRASLIAVAAVLALGACKTTETTLASPLQQGYTCCNLRYDGDWISDSNYANLPMIPAGTPIKVLSYGRDRAHVDLGGKPFRLGHDYGRAEESTERWVSKLVVTADPKLQLAAYPRQIQAAIRAGQVMKGMTREQVIMSVGYPLTSENRSLDAPVWRLWWSSFGEYQVEWDKQGRVKDITGHPETLKMMVYKP
;
A
#
# COMPACT_ATOMS: atom_id res chain seq x y z
N MET A 1 -11.06 101.13 10.56
CA MET A 1 -11.68 101.60 9.31
C MET A 1 -12.78 100.60 8.91
N LYS A 2 -14.02 101.07 8.77
CA LYS A 2 -15.17 100.40 8.10
C LYS A 2 -14.93 100.39 6.56
N PRO A 3 -15.76 99.76 5.68
CA PRO A 3 -17.04 99.04 5.89
C PRO A 3 -17.11 97.62 5.21
N ILE A 4 -18.01 96.69 5.62
CA ILE A 4 -19.43 96.43 5.20
C ILE A 4 -19.51 96.05 3.69
N THR A 5 -20.09 94.92 3.23
CA THR A 5 -21.52 94.53 3.26
C THR A 5 -21.73 93.09 2.75
N ALA A 6 -22.74 92.40 3.29
CA ALA A 6 -23.32 91.13 2.85
C ALA A 6 -24.31 91.29 1.67
N ILE A 7 -24.85 90.19 1.12
CA ILE A 7 -26.25 89.99 0.67
C ILE A 7 -26.47 88.51 0.20
N GLN A 8 -27.59 87.90 0.62
CA GLN A 8 -28.17 86.57 0.27
C GLN A 8 -29.01 86.66 -1.07
N PRO A 9 -30.02 85.83 -1.47
CA PRO A 9 -30.62 84.56 -0.97
C PRO A 9 -31.08 83.51 -2.03
N SER A 10 -31.57 82.35 -1.51
CA SER A 10 -32.70 81.46 -1.90
C SER A 10 -33.10 81.14 -3.36
N LEU A 11 -33.36 79.84 -3.62
CA LEU A 11 -34.49 79.23 -4.39
C LEU A 11 -34.43 77.70 -4.10
N ALA A 12 -35.37 77.02 -3.44
CA ALA A 12 -36.77 76.67 -3.77
C ALA A 12 -36.93 75.71 -4.97
N GLY A 13 -37.57 74.54 -4.72
CA GLY A 13 -38.09 73.55 -5.69
C GLY A 13 -37.02 72.59 -6.25
N THR A 14 -37.25 71.32 -6.56
CA THR A 14 -38.48 70.56 -6.85
C THR A 14 -38.08 69.07 -6.89
N LEU A 15 -39.00 68.15 -6.58
CA LEU A 15 -38.84 66.70 -6.82
C LEU A 15 -38.38 66.42 -8.26
N ARG A 16 -37.34 65.61 -8.42
CA ARG A 16 -37.20 64.69 -9.56
C ARG A 16 -36.67 63.35 -9.07
N ALA A 17 -37.55 62.35 -9.09
CA ALA A 17 -37.15 60.96 -9.07
C ALA A 17 -36.27 60.69 -10.31
N SER A 18 -35.08 60.15 -10.10
CA SER A 18 -34.27 59.57 -11.16
C SER A 18 -33.44 58.45 -10.54
N LEU A 19 -33.81 57.22 -10.89
CA LEU A 19 -33.04 56.02 -10.61
C LEU A 19 -31.62 56.18 -11.14
N ILE A 20 -30.63 56.09 -10.26
CA ILE A 20 -29.26 55.76 -10.65
C ILE A 20 -28.83 54.59 -9.77
N ALA A 21 -28.91 53.40 -10.35
CA ALA A 21 -28.23 52.21 -9.88
C ALA A 21 -26.72 52.39 -10.10
N VAL A 22 -25.92 52.32 -9.04
CA VAL A 22 -24.49 51.97 -9.17
C VAL A 22 -24.18 50.90 -8.14
N ALA A 23 -23.74 49.78 -8.68
CA ALA A 23 -23.51 48.51 -8.02
C ALA A 23 -22.45 48.61 -6.92
N ALA A 24 -22.79 48.06 -5.74
CA ALA A 24 -21.81 47.69 -4.74
C ALA A 24 -21.02 46.48 -5.28
N VAL A 25 -19.78 46.72 -5.73
CA VAL A 25 -18.85 45.63 -6.07
C VAL A 25 -18.41 44.98 -4.78
N LEU A 26 -19.09 43.89 -4.43
CA LEU A 26 -18.64 42.92 -3.43
C LEU A 26 -17.33 42.31 -3.91
N ALA A 27 -16.21 42.75 -3.35
CA ALA A 27 -14.93 42.05 -3.43
C ALA A 27 -15.01 40.77 -2.59
N LEU A 28 -15.70 39.76 -3.12
CA LEU A 28 -15.57 38.38 -2.65
C LEU A 28 -14.18 37.90 -3.05
N GLY A 29 -13.29 37.86 -2.07
CA GLY A 29 -11.98 37.24 -2.19
C GLY A 29 -12.14 35.81 -2.70
N ALA A 30 -11.74 35.59 -3.95
CA ALA A 30 -11.59 34.26 -4.51
C ALA A 30 -10.42 33.58 -3.79
N CYS A 31 -10.72 32.92 -2.67
CA CYS A 31 -9.89 31.83 -2.19
C CYS A 31 -9.87 30.79 -3.31
N LYS A 32 -8.84 30.83 -4.15
CA LYS A 32 -8.45 29.70 -5.00
C LYS A 32 -8.09 28.57 -4.05
N THR A 33 -9.05 27.73 -3.71
CA THR A 33 -8.78 26.38 -3.23
C THR A 33 -7.88 25.74 -4.27
N THR A 34 -6.60 25.64 -3.93
CA THR A 34 -5.66 24.88 -4.73
C THR A 34 -6.07 23.45 -4.50
N GLU A 35 -6.90 22.89 -5.39
CA GLU A 35 -7.11 21.46 -5.46
C GLU A 35 -5.73 20.84 -5.64
N THR A 36 -5.19 20.30 -4.56
CA THR A 36 -3.97 19.52 -4.61
C THR A 36 -4.36 18.24 -5.31
N THR A 37 -4.24 18.22 -6.65
CA THR A 37 -4.34 17.01 -7.43
C THR A 37 -3.32 16.04 -6.86
N LEU A 38 -3.77 15.05 -6.08
CA LEU A 38 -2.90 13.97 -5.63
C LEU A 38 -2.31 13.35 -6.90
N ALA A 39 -0.98 13.32 -6.97
CA ALA A 39 -0.29 12.73 -8.12
C ALA A 39 -0.82 11.30 -8.33
N SER A 40 -1.10 10.96 -9.59
CA SER A 40 -1.52 9.60 -9.95
C SER A 40 -0.50 8.59 -9.44
N PRO A 41 -0.94 7.44 -8.90
CA PRO A 41 -0.02 6.43 -8.41
C PRO A 41 0.88 5.92 -9.55
N LEU A 42 2.13 5.63 -9.24
CA LEU A 42 3.11 5.07 -10.18
C LEU A 42 2.71 3.67 -10.65
N GLN A 43 2.06 2.91 -9.76
CA GLN A 43 1.54 1.58 -10.01
C GLN A 43 0.36 1.33 -9.05
N GLN A 44 -0.64 0.58 -9.48
CA GLN A 44 -1.75 0.19 -8.61
C GLN A 44 -2.24 -1.22 -8.96
N GLY A 45 -2.83 -1.89 -7.97
CA GLY A 45 -3.34 -3.24 -8.11
C GLY A 45 -3.73 -3.81 -6.75
N TYR A 46 -3.34 -5.06 -6.54
CA TYR A 46 -3.60 -5.82 -5.32
C TYR A 46 -2.30 -6.42 -4.78
N THR A 47 -2.23 -6.65 -3.47
CA THR A 47 -1.13 -7.41 -2.88
C THR A 47 -1.13 -8.85 -3.41
N CYS A 48 0.01 -9.32 -3.89
CA CYS A 48 0.20 -10.66 -4.47
C CYS A 48 -0.18 -11.82 -3.54
N CYS A 49 -0.07 -11.53 -2.25
CA CYS A 49 0.25 -12.47 -1.20
C CYS A 49 0.00 -11.80 0.14
N ASN A 50 0.02 -12.59 1.21
CA ASN A 50 0.02 -12.03 2.55
C ASN A 50 1.34 -11.30 2.81
N LEU A 51 1.24 -10.04 3.24
CA LEU A 51 2.36 -9.22 3.65
C LEU A 51 2.38 -9.08 5.18
N ARG A 52 3.55 -8.87 5.74
CA ARG A 52 3.80 -8.79 7.17
C ARG A 52 4.43 -7.44 7.49
N TYR A 53 4.00 -6.80 8.57
CA TYR A 53 4.41 -5.44 8.88
C TYR A 53 4.77 -5.23 10.34
N ASP A 54 5.70 -4.30 10.58
CA ASP A 54 6.00 -3.72 11.90
C ASP A 54 5.81 -2.20 11.80
N GLY A 55 4.84 -1.66 12.55
CA GLY A 55 4.39 -0.28 12.39
C GLY A 55 3.87 0.00 10.96
N ASP A 56 4.57 0.85 10.22
CA ASP A 56 4.29 1.17 8.81
C ASP A 56 5.27 0.48 7.83
N TRP A 57 6.15 -0.40 8.31
CA TRP A 57 7.21 -1.02 7.52
C TRP A 57 6.89 -2.47 7.13
N ILE A 58 6.95 -2.77 5.83
CA ILE A 58 6.80 -4.12 5.26
C ILE A 58 8.13 -4.51 4.63
N SER A 59 8.87 -5.38 5.29
CA SER A 59 10.18 -5.86 4.85
C SER A 59 10.06 -6.98 3.81
N ASP A 60 11.03 -7.09 2.90
CA ASP A 60 11.21 -8.26 2.03
C ASP A 60 11.44 -9.57 2.81
N SER A 61 11.81 -9.51 4.10
CA SER A 61 11.91 -10.70 4.96
C SER A 61 10.57 -11.32 5.35
N ASN A 62 9.50 -10.52 5.31
CA ASN A 62 8.11 -10.94 5.51
C ASN A 62 7.89 -11.87 6.74
N TYR A 63 8.50 -11.55 7.89
CA TYR A 63 8.46 -12.42 9.07
C TYR A 63 7.04 -12.80 9.50
N ALA A 64 6.76 -14.10 9.53
CA ALA A 64 5.40 -14.61 9.70
C ALA A 64 4.80 -14.38 11.11
N ASN A 65 5.61 -14.05 12.12
CA ASN A 65 5.14 -13.71 13.46
C ASN A 65 4.51 -12.31 13.55
N LEU A 66 4.73 -11.45 12.56
CA LEU A 66 4.21 -10.10 12.53
C LEU A 66 2.73 -10.03 12.10
N PRO A 67 2.03 -8.93 12.41
CA PRO A 67 0.71 -8.64 11.87
C PRO A 67 0.64 -8.77 10.34
N MET A 68 -0.52 -9.23 9.86
CA MET A 68 -0.71 -9.62 8.46
C MET A 68 -1.63 -8.65 7.71
N ILE A 69 -1.25 -8.34 6.47
CA ILE A 69 -2.10 -7.76 5.43
C ILE A 69 -2.46 -8.89 4.47
N PRO A 70 -3.75 -9.22 4.30
CA PRO A 70 -4.16 -10.33 3.44
C PRO A 70 -3.79 -10.13 1.96
N ALA A 71 -3.55 -11.23 1.25
CA ALA A 71 -3.51 -11.26 -0.21
C ALA A 71 -4.79 -10.66 -0.82
N GLY A 72 -4.66 -9.90 -1.91
CA GLY A 72 -5.80 -9.20 -2.51
C GLY A 72 -6.19 -7.90 -1.82
N THR A 73 -5.32 -7.32 -1.00
CA THR A 73 -5.53 -5.97 -0.45
C THR A 73 -5.22 -4.94 -1.54
N PRO A 74 -6.10 -3.98 -1.84
CA PRO A 74 -5.80 -2.92 -2.80
C PRO A 74 -4.55 -2.14 -2.39
N ILE A 75 -3.62 -1.97 -3.33
CA ILE A 75 -2.35 -1.28 -3.12
C ILE A 75 -2.10 -0.26 -4.23
N LYS A 76 -1.56 0.90 -3.84
CA LYS A 76 -1.08 1.95 -4.75
C LYS A 76 0.34 2.33 -4.38
N VAL A 77 1.26 2.28 -5.33
CA VAL A 77 2.63 2.77 -5.19
C VAL A 77 2.63 4.26 -5.51
N LEU A 78 3.02 5.09 -4.53
CA LEU A 78 2.95 6.54 -4.62
C LEU A 78 4.29 7.16 -5.02
N SER A 79 5.39 6.64 -4.47
CA SER A 79 6.75 7.11 -4.77
C SER A 79 7.79 6.06 -4.39
N TYR A 80 8.97 6.17 -4.99
CA TYR A 80 10.16 5.42 -4.58
C TYR A 80 11.12 6.33 -3.80
N GLY A 81 11.75 5.76 -2.78
CA GLY A 81 12.87 6.34 -2.06
C GLY A 81 14.07 5.40 -2.12
N ARG A 82 15.12 5.72 -1.35
CA ARG A 82 16.27 4.83 -1.22
C ARG A 82 15.84 3.52 -0.56
N ASP A 83 15.93 2.43 -1.33
CA ASP A 83 15.67 1.06 -0.90
C ASP A 83 14.24 0.81 -0.37
N ARG A 84 13.28 1.64 -0.81
CA ARG A 84 11.87 1.55 -0.37
C ARG A 84 10.89 2.16 -1.35
N ALA A 85 9.63 1.74 -1.24
CA ALA A 85 8.49 2.40 -1.88
C ALA A 85 7.49 2.88 -0.83
N HIS A 86 6.90 4.06 -1.01
CA HIS A 86 5.76 4.53 -0.23
C HIS A 86 4.49 4.06 -0.91
N VAL A 87 3.60 3.43 -0.14
CA VAL A 87 2.38 2.84 -0.67
C VAL A 87 1.16 3.24 0.15
N ASP A 88 0.01 3.33 -0.51
CA ASP A 88 -1.30 3.27 0.14
C ASP A 88 -1.82 1.84 0.07
N LEU A 89 -2.10 1.23 1.22
CA LEU A 89 -2.67 -0.10 1.35
C LEU A 89 -4.05 0.01 1.98
N GLY A 90 -5.09 -0.03 1.15
CA GLY A 90 -6.48 0.11 1.59
C GLY A 90 -6.76 1.41 2.35
N GLY A 91 -6.18 2.54 1.91
CA GLY A 91 -6.38 3.85 2.54
C GLY A 91 -5.44 4.15 3.73
N LYS A 92 -4.42 3.33 3.95
CA LYS A 92 -3.42 3.51 5.01
C LYS A 92 -2.02 3.63 4.41
N PRO A 93 -1.18 4.57 4.88
CA PRO A 93 0.20 4.69 4.41
C PRO A 93 1.08 3.57 4.99
N PHE A 94 1.91 2.98 4.13
CA PHE A 94 2.96 2.03 4.48
C PHE A 94 4.22 2.29 3.63
N ARG A 95 5.30 1.65 4.03
CA ARG A 95 6.58 1.59 3.31
C ARG A 95 6.93 0.14 3.02
N LEU A 96 7.15 -0.18 1.75
CA LEU A 96 7.75 -1.45 1.33
C LEU A 96 9.28 -1.29 1.39
N GLY A 97 9.94 -2.01 2.28
CA GLY A 97 11.38 -1.99 2.50
C GLY A 97 12.11 -3.15 1.84
N HIS A 98 13.02 -2.85 0.91
CA HIS A 98 13.88 -3.87 0.34
C HIS A 98 15.12 -4.01 1.24
N ASP A 99 15.02 -4.79 2.31
CA ASP A 99 15.99 -4.79 3.41
C ASP A 99 17.20 -5.70 3.16
N TYR A 100 17.00 -6.79 2.43
CA TYR A 100 18.00 -7.85 2.31
C TYR A 100 18.34 -8.20 0.85
N GLY A 101 17.41 -8.10 -0.09
CA GLY A 101 17.59 -8.50 -1.50
C GLY A 101 18.19 -7.44 -2.44
N ARG A 102 18.68 -6.31 -1.92
CA ARG A 102 19.10 -5.15 -2.73
C ARG A 102 20.30 -5.41 -3.64
N ALA A 103 21.14 -6.39 -3.30
CA ALA A 103 22.29 -6.75 -4.12
C ALA A 103 21.88 -7.64 -5.31
N GLU A 104 20.69 -8.24 -5.23
CA GLU A 104 20.18 -9.24 -6.17
C GLU A 104 19.15 -8.66 -7.14
N GLU A 105 18.36 -7.67 -6.73
CA GLU A 105 17.39 -6.98 -7.61
C GLU A 105 17.15 -5.52 -7.20
N SER A 106 16.56 -4.73 -8.11
CA SER A 106 16.15 -3.35 -7.77
C SER A 106 14.89 -3.33 -6.91
N THR A 107 14.69 -2.25 -6.16
CA THR A 107 13.49 -2.04 -5.35
C THR A 107 12.22 -2.09 -6.21
N GLU A 108 12.23 -1.47 -7.38
CA GLU A 108 11.10 -1.45 -8.32
C GLU A 108 10.77 -2.85 -8.83
N ARG A 109 11.79 -3.67 -9.13
CA ARG A 109 11.60 -5.06 -9.55
C ARG A 109 10.99 -5.89 -8.43
N TRP A 110 11.48 -5.74 -7.20
CA TRP A 110 10.90 -6.40 -6.04
C TRP A 110 9.44 -5.98 -5.80
N VAL A 111 9.15 -4.67 -5.80
CA VAL A 111 7.79 -4.12 -5.62
C VAL A 111 6.84 -4.59 -6.72
N SER A 112 7.32 -4.72 -7.97
CA SER A 112 6.51 -5.21 -9.08
C SER A 112 6.03 -6.65 -8.89
N LYS A 113 6.74 -7.47 -8.09
CA LYS A 113 6.26 -8.81 -7.69
C LYS A 113 5.13 -8.74 -6.67
N LEU A 114 5.11 -7.71 -5.82
CA LEU A 114 4.13 -7.57 -4.74
C LEU A 114 2.82 -6.92 -5.21
N VAL A 115 2.84 -6.16 -6.31
CA VAL A 115 1.68 -5.45 -6.85
C VAL A 115 1.20 -6.12 -8.13
N VAL A 116 0.12 -6.89 -8.02
CA VAL A 116 -0.48 -7.63 -9.15
C VAL A 116 -1.75 -6.95 -9.64
N THR A 117 -2.04 -7.08 -10.93
CA THR A 117 -3.22 -6.45 -11.57
C THR A 117 -4.51 -7.22 -11.30
N ALA A 118 -4.44 -8.56 -11.29
CA ALA A 118 -5.58 -9.43 -10.98
C ALA A 118 -5.67 -9.66 -9.47
N ASP A 119 -6.88 -9.58 -8.90
CA ASP A 119 -7.11 -9.81 -7.47
C ASP A 119 -6.87 -11.30 -7.11
N PRO A 120 -5.84 -11.62 -6.27
CA PRO A 120 -5.57 -12.99 -5.83
C PRO A 120 -6.73 -13.65 -5.09
N LYS A 121 -7.72 -12.91 -4.57
CA LYS A 121 -8.91 -13.49 -3.94
C LYS A 121 -9.70 -14.39 -4.88
N LEU A 122 -9.71 -14.08 -6.18
CA LEU A 122 -10.38 -14.91 -7.18
C LEU A 122 -9.71 -16.29 -7.30
N GLN A 123 -8.38 -16.29 -7.36
CA GLN A 123 -7.61 -17.53 -7.42
C GLN A 123 -7.68 -18.31 -6.09
N LEU A 124 -7.60 -17.61 -4.96
CA LEU A 124 -7.75 -18.20 -3.62
C LEU A 124 -9.10 -18.89 -3.47
N ALA A 125 -10.19 -18.30 -3.96
CA ALA A 125 -11.53 -18.89 -3.88
C ALA A 125 -11.65 -20.22 -4.64
N ALA A 126 -10.84 -20.41 -5.69
CA ALA A 126 -10.81 -21.63 -6.50
C ALA A 126 -9.97 -22.78 -5.90
N TYR A 127 -9.13 -22.51 -4.89
CA TYR A 127 -8.31 -23.55 -4.27
C TYR A 127 -9.11 -24.50 -3.35
N PRO A 128 -8.61 -25.72 -3.08
CA PRO A 128 -9.21 -26.62 -2.08
C PRO A 128 -9.33 -25.96 -0.71
N ARG A 129 -10.40 -26.25 0.04
CA ARG A 129 -10.71 -25.58 1.32
C ARG A 129 -9.57 -25.54 2.33
N GLN A 130 -8.83 -26.65 2.48
CA GLN A 130 -7.66 -26.73 3.37
C GLN A 130 -6.53 -25.77 2.95
N ILE A 131 -6.29 -25.63 1.64
CA ILE A 131 -5.28 -24.71 1.10
C ILE A 131 -5.72 -23.27 1.33
N GLN A 132 -7.02 -22.98 1.16
CA GLN A 132 -7.54 -21.65 1.47
C GLN A 132 -7.36 -21.29 2.94
N ALA A 133 -7.61 -22.25 3.84
CA ALA A 133 -7.46 -22.06 5.28
C ALA A 133 -5.99 -21.82 5.67
N ALA A 134 -5.07 -22.63 5.12
CA ALA A 134 -3.64 -22.44 5.31
C ALA A 134 -3.15 -21.08 4.82
N ILE A 135 -3.56 -20.64 3.61
CA ILE A 135 -3.23 -19.31 3.09
C ILE A 135 -3.81 -18.21 3.99
N ARG A 136 -5.06 -18.33 4.45
CA ARG A 136 -5.66 -17.35 5.36
C ARG A 136 -4.99 -17.31 6.73
N ALA A 137 -4.38 -18.40 7.18
CA ALA A 137 -3.60 -18.47 8.39
C ALA A 137 -2.15 -17.96 8.21
N GLY A 138 -1.71 -17.75 6.96
CA GLY A 138 -0.30 -17.47 6.64
C GLY A 138 0.61 -18.63 7.00
N GLN A 139 0.14 -19.86 6.77
CA GLN A 139 0.80 -21.12 7.06
C GLN A 139 0.98 -21.95 5.78
N VAL A 140 1.88 -22.92 5.83
CA VAL A 140 2.18 -23.84 4.72
C VAL A 140 1.76 -25.27 5.06
N MET A 141 1.43 -26.05 4.04
CA MET A 141 1.14 -27.48 4.19
C MET A 141 1.66 -28.29 3.01
N LYS A 142 1.89 -29.59 3.24
CA LYS A 142 2.31 -30.53 2.19
C LYS A 142 1.34 -30.51 1.01
N GLY A 143 1.88 -30.63 -0.20
CA GLY A 143 1.13 -30.63 -1.45
C GLY A 143 0.82 -29.24 -2.03
N MET A 144 1.06 -28.15 -1.29
CA MET A 144 0.94 -26.79 -1.83
C MET A 144 1.88 -26.57 -3.01
N THR A 145 1.47 -25.79 -4.00
CA THR A 145 2.36 -25.33 -5.09
C THR A 145 3.19 -24.13 -4.65
N ARG A 146 4.22 -23.76 -5.42
CA ARG A 146 5.02 -22.55 -5.21
C ARG A 146 4.16 -21.29 -5.14
N GLU A 147 3.18 -21.17 -6.02
CA GLU A 147 2.26 -20.04 -6.06
C GLU A 147 1.39 -19.98 -4.80
N GLN A 148 0.94 -21.13 -4.30
CA GLN A 148 0.15 -21.21 -3.06
C GLN A 148 0.98 -20.85 -1.83
N VAL A 149 2.25 -21.27 -1.79
CA VAL A 149 3.19 -20.86 -0.73
C VAL A 149 3.46 -19.37 -0.80
N ILE A 150 3.76 -18.81 -1.99
CA ILE A 150 3.95 -17.36 -2.16
C ILE A 150 2.70 -16.60 -1.72
N MET A 151 1.50 -17.03 -2.12
CA MET A 151 0.26 -16.38 -1.68
C MET A 151 0.11 -16.40 -0.16
N SER A 152 0.54 -17.49 0.51
CA SER A 152 0.43 -17.68 1.96
C SER A 152 1.45 -16.87 2.77
N VAL A 153 2.73 -16.92 2.39
CA VAL A 153 3.85 -16.42 3.22
C VAL A 153 4.75 -15.41 2.49
N GLY A 154 4.35 -14.97 1.30
CA GLY A 154 5.10 -14.02 0.48
C GLY A 154 6.22 -14.68 -0.33
N TYR A 155 6.88 -13.87 -1.16
CA TYR A 155 8.09 -14.30 -1.86
C TYR A 155 9.21 -14.60 -0.87
N PRO A 156 9.99 -15.67 -1.07
CA PRO A 156 11.19 -15.90 -0.29
C PRO A 156 12.21 -14.79 -0.55
N LEU A 157 13.04 -14.50 0.46
CA LEU A 157 14.14 -13.53 0.36
C LEU A 157 15.07 -13.88 -0.79
N THR A 158 15.27 -12.96 -1.74
CA THR A 158 16.07 -13.20 -2.95
C THR A 158 17.56 -13.45 -2.64
N SER A 159 18.08 -12.79 -1.60
CA SER A 159 19.46 -12.97 -1.11
C SER A 159 19.74 -14.40 -0.62
N GLU A 160 18.70 -15.10 -0.15
CA GLU A 160 18.79 -16.48 0.31
C GLU A 160 18.23 -17.51 -0.68
N ASN A 161 17.38 -17.05 -1.60
CA ASN A 161 16.63 -17.87 -2.55
C ASN A 161 16.71 -17.26 -3.96
N ARG A 162 17.91 -17.29 -4.54
CA ARG A 162 18.20 -16.67 -5.85
C ARG A 162 17.34 -17.20 -7.00
N SER A 163 16.78 -18.40 -6.85
CA SER A 163 15.85 -19.00 -7.81
C SER A 163 14.64 -19.57 -7.10
N LEU A 164 13.45 -19.27 -7.63
CA LEU A 164 12.20 -19.88 -7.16
C LEU A 164 12.14 -21.38 -7.52
N ASP A 165 12.93 -21.83 -8.49
CA ASP A 165 13.02 -23.25 -8.86
C ASP A 165 14.00 -24.05 -7.98
N ALA A 166 14.60 -23.41 -6.97
CA ALA A 166 15.45 -24.10 -6.01
C ALA A 166 14.69 -25.28 -5.35
N PRO A 167 15.37 -26.39 -5.04
CA PRO A 167 14.76 -27.56 -4.42
C PRO A 167 14.32 -27.31 -2.97
N VAL A 168 14.83 -26.24 -2.35
CA VAL A 168 14.50 -25.82 -0.99
C VAL A 168 14.39 -24.31 -0.97
N TRP A 169 13.37 -23.78 -0.29
CA TRP A 169 13.31 -22.36 0.07
C TRP A 169 13.57 -22.17 1.56
N ARG A 170 14.43 -21.21 1.91
CA ARG A 170 14.64 -20.72 3.27
C ARG A 170 13.71 -19.55 3.55
N LEU A 171 12.93 -19.65 4.63
CA LEU A 171 11.88 -18.71 5.03
C LEU A 171 11.97 -18.46 6.54
N TRP A 172 11.27 -17.43 7.02
CA TRP A 172 11.47 -16.92 8.37
C TRP A 172 10.15 -16.63 9.07
N TRP A 173 9.92 -17.30 10.22
CA TRP A 173 8.85 -16.93 11.14
C TRP A 173 9.20 -15.66 11.92
N SER A 174 10.46 -15.52 12.30
CA SER A 174 11.06 -14.34 12.94
C SER A 174 12.55 -14.29 12.59
N SER A 175 13.28 -13.28 13.03
CA SER A 175 14.75 -13.18 12.84
C SER A 175 15.56 -14.36 13.41
N PHE A 176 14.96 -15.17 14.29
CA PHE A 176 15.60 -16.35 14.89
C PHE A 176 14.88 -17.66 14.56
N GLY A 177 13.77 -17.59 13.82
CA GLY A 177 12.89 -18.72 13.53
C GLY A 177 12.93 -19.08 12.05
N GLU A 178 14.06 -19.57 11.54
CA GLU A 178 14.12 -20.13 10.19
C GLU A 178 13.25 -21.40 10.09
N TYR A 179 12.61 -21.56 8.94
CA TYR A 179 12.07 -22.84 8.48
C TYR A 179 12.31 -22.98 6.97
N GLN A 180 12.30 -24.21 6.49
CA GLN A 180 12.55 -24.54 5.09
C GLN A 180 11.35 -25.25 4.48
N VAL A 181 11.11 -24.96 3.22
CA VAL A 181 10.11 -25.64 2.40
C VAL A 181 10.83 -26.44 1.32
N GLU A 182 10.73 -27.76 1.38
CA GLU A 182 11.30 -28.67 0.39
C GLU A 182 10.30 -28.95 -0.73
N TRP A 183 10.78 -28.95 -1.97
CA TRP A 183 9.96 -29.18 -3.16
C TRP A 183 10.17 -30.58 -3.73
N ASP A 184 9.08 -31.22 -4.16
CA ASP A 184 9.16 -32.43 -4.99
C ASP A 184 9.47 -32.07 -6.46
N LYS A 185 9.63 -33.12 -7.29
CA LYS A 185 9.91 -32.95 -8.73
C LYS A 185 8.75 -32.30 -9.50
N GLN A 186 7.55 -32.25 -8.92
CA GLN A 186 6.35 -31.64 -9.49
C GLN A 186 6.14 -30.20 -8.99
N GLY A 187 7.05 -29.67 -8.18
CA GLY A 187 6.96 -28.32 -7.62
C GLY A 187 5.92 -28.16 -6.53
N ARG A 188 5.62 -29.24 -5.79
CA ARG A 188 4.77 -29.23 -4.61
C ARG A 188 5.59 -29.38 -3.34
N VAL A 189 5.06 -28.84 -2.24
CA VAL A 189 5.67 -28.97 -0.91
C VAL A 189 5.73 -30.44 -0.54
N LYS A 190 6.95 -30.97 -0.49
CA LYS A 190 7.27 -32.33 -0.05
C LYS A 190 7.37 -32.39 1.47
N ASP A 191 8.12 -31.45 2.05
CA ASP A 191 8.32 -31.37 3.50
C ASP A 191 8.56 -29.93 3.98
N ILE A 192 8.36 -29.73 5.28
CA ILE A 192 8.59 -28.45 5.95
C ILE A 192 9.44 -28.73 7.18
N THR A 193 10.67 -28.20 7.21
CA THR A 193 11.67 -28.49 8.24
C THR A 193 12.08 -27.22 8.97
N GLY A 194 12.55 -27.35 10.21
CA GLY A 194 12.88 -26.21 11.06
C GLY A 194 12.80 -26.55 12.55
N HIS A 195 13.00 -25.56 13.41
CA HIS A 195 12.87 -25.76 14.85
C HIS A 195 11.42 -26.13 15.22
N PRO A 196 11.17 -27.07 16.17
CA PRO A 196 9.82 -27.53 16.51
C PRO A 196 8.84 -26.41 16.85
N GLU A 197 9.27 -25.38 17.57
CA GLU A 197 8.42 -24.22 17.89
C GLU A 197 8.05 -23.40 16.65
N THR A 198 8.98 -23.20 15.72
CA THR A 198 8.69 -22.56 14.43
C THR A 198 7.69 -23.38 13.63
N LEU A 199 7.86 -24.72 13.58
CA LEU A 199 6.98 -25.61 12.83
C LEU A 199 5.55 -25.63 13.40
N LYS A 200 5.38 -25.52 14.72
CA LYS A 200 4.05 -25.37 15.34
C LYS A 200 3.31 -24.13 14.83
N MET A 201 4.05 -23.06 14.53
CA MET A 201 3.48 -21.81 14.04
C MET A 201 3.28 -21.80 12.53
N MET A 202 4.14 -22.48 11.76
CA MET A 202 4.16 -22.38 10.30
C MET A 202 3.46 -23.50 9.56
N VAL A 203 3.31 -24.68 10.16
CA VAL A 203 2.67 -25.83 9.50
C VAL A 203 1.18 -25.85 9.80
N TYR A 204 0.37 -25.67 8.76
CA TYR A 204 -1.07 -25.81 8.87
C TYR A 204 -1.45 -27.28 9.09
N LYS A 205 -2.25 -27.54 10.11
CA LYS A 205 -2.85 -28.84 10.40
C LYS A 205 -4.38 -28.68 10.33
N PRO A 206 -5.06 -29.37 9.39
CA PRO A 206 -6.51 -29.32 9.24
C PRO A 206 -7.27 -29.73 10.50
#